data_AF-A0A254S0Z5-F1
#
_entry.id   AF-A0A254S0Z5-F1
#
_cell.length_a   1.000
_cell.length_b   1.000
_cell.length_c   1.000
_cell.angle_alpha   90.00
_cell.angle_beta   90.00
_cell.angle_gamma   90.00
#
_symmetry.space_group_name_H-M   'P 1'
#
loop_
_entity.id
_entity.type
_entity.pdbx_description
1 polymer ?
#
loop_
_entity_poly.entity_id
_entity_poly.type
_entity_poly.pdbx_seq_one_letter_code
_entity_poly.pdbx_strand_id
1 'polypeptide(L)'
;MQGLVRHLLVAALFFSAAFGMGGCSGEVSVDQKFVDLFVELRVAEITYGKDSPMGRLVRQDILNAAGYTREQFLAKTEEILNDERQWVPFQKAVNARIDTLLTPPQAATADAKEAAQKGNGPKRLKPQMPAHKGGVH
;
A
#
# COMPACT_ATOMS: atom_id res chain seq x y z
N MET A 1 -62.24 19.09 22.24
CA MET A 1 -61.20 18.22 21.64
C MET A 1 -60.02 19.06 21.12
N GLN A 2 -59.27 19.76 22.00
CA GLN A 2 -58.10 20.55 21.58
C GLN A 2 -56.85 20.33 22.47
N GLY A 3 -56.98 19.62 23.61
CA GLY A 3 -55.85 19.34 24.51
C GLY A 3 -55.07 18.06 24.19
N LEU A 4 -55.69 17.07 23.54
CA LEU A 4 -55.06 15.75 23.32
C LEU A 4 -53.97 15.78 22.23
N VAL A 5 -54.15 16.62 21.20
CA VAL A 5 -53.22 16.72 20.06
C VAL A 5 -51.93 17.45 20.47
N ARG A 6 -52.01 18.38 21.42
CA ARG A 6 -50.85 19.14 21.92
C ARG A 6 -49.88 18.29 22.74
N HIS A 7 -50.38 17.30 23.48
CA HIS A 7 -49.54 16.40 24.26
C HIS A 7 -48.92 15.27 23.43
N LEU A 8 -49.60 14.81 22.38
CA LEU A 8 -49.07 13.84 21.42
C LEU A 8 -47.92 14.41 20.58
N LEU A 9 -47.95 15.70 20.24
CA LEU A 9 -46.90 16.34 19.44
C LEU A 9 -45.63 16.66 20.25
N VAL A 10 -45.76 16.95 21.55
CA VAL A 10 -44.61 17.22 22.44
C VAL A 10 -43.91 15.93 22.86
N ALA A 11 -44.64 14.82 23.02
CA ALA A 11 -44.06 13.52 23.33
C ALA A 11 -43.21 12.95 22.16
N ALA A 12 -43.57 13.24 20.91
CA ALA A 12 -42.84 12.78 19.74
C ALA A 12 -41.50 13.51 19.50
N LEU A 13 -41.34 14.75 20.02
CA LEU A 13 -40.11 15.53 19.85
C LEU A 13 -39.05 15.29 20.94
N PHE A 14 -39.44 14.76 22.10
CA PHE A 14 -38.49 14.45 23.18
C PHE A 14 -37.79 13.09 23.04
N PHE A 15 -38.32 12.16 22.25
CA PHE A 15 -37.69 10.85 22.03
C PHE A 15 -36.54 10.87 21.01
N SER A 16 -36.44 11.93 20.21
CA SER A 16 -35.39 12.06 19.18
C SER A 16 -34.11 12.75 19.69
N ALA A 17 -34.08 13.18 20.96
CA ALA A 17 -32.97 13.95 21.53
C ALA A 17 -32.10 13.17 22.55
N ALA A 18 -32.26 11.85 22.64
CA ALA A 18 -31.52 11.00 23.60
C ALA A 18 -30.68 9.89 22.94
N PHE A 19 -30.30 10.05 21.67
CA PHE A 19 -29.23 9.25 21.04
C PHE A 19 -28.06 10.15 20.60
N GLY A 20 -27.70 11.08 21.48
CA GLY A 20 -26.38 11.70 21.48
C GLY A 20 -25.49 10.97 22.48
N MET A 21 -24.24 10.72 22.09
CA MET A 21 -23.12 10.26 22.93
C MET A 21 -22.96 8.76 23.11
N GLY A 22 -22.68 8.09 21.99
CA GLY A 22 -21.92 6.83 21.94
C GLY A 22 -20.75 6.91 20.96
N GLY A 23 -20.15 8.10 20.78
CA GLY A 23 -18.98 8.33 19.95
C GLY A 23 -17.69 7.80 20.59
N CYS A 24 -17.66 6.53 20.99
CA CYS A 24 -16.40 5.80 20.92
C CYS A 24 -16.25 5.44 19.45
N SER A 25 -15.57 6.31 18.69
CA SER A 25 -14.99 5.92 17.40
C SER A 25 -14.02 4.79 17.72
N GLY A 26 -14.53 3.55 17.74
CA GLY A 26 -13.72 2.36 17.85
C GLY A 26 -12.82 2.35 16.63
N GLU A 27 -11.61 2.86 16.81
CA GLU A 27 -10.59 2.88 15.77
C GLU A 27 -10.33 1.42 15.39
N VAL A 28 -10.78 1.06 14.19
CA VAL A 28 -10.59 -0.29 13.66
C VAL A 28 -9.09 -0.44 13.39
N SER A 29 -8.40 -1.12 14.29
CA SER A 29 -6.97 -1.39 14.14
C SER A 29 -6.73 -2.40 13.02
N VAL A 30 -5.93 -2.03 12.03
CA VAL A 30 -5.57 -2.92 10.92
C VAL A 30 -4.32 -3.72 11.28
N ASP A 31 -4.38 -5.04 11.08
CA ASP A 31 -3.21 -5.92 11.24
C ASP A 31 -2.21 -5.71 10.11
N GLN A 32 -1.14 -4.98 10.41
CA GLN A 32 -0.09 -4.65 9.44
C GLN A 32 0.67 -5.88 8.94
N LYS A 33 0.84 -6.93 9.75
CA LYS A 33 1.51 -8.15 9.29
C LYS A 33 0.71 -8.84 8.19
N PHE A 34 -0.61 -8.81 8.31
CA PHE A 34 -1.50 -9.35 7.29
C PHE A 34 -1.52 -8.48 6.03
N VAL A 35 -1.46 -7.15 6.18
CA VAL A 35 -1.31 -6.21 5.05
C VAL A 35 -0.03 -6.51 4.26
N ASP A 36 1.10 -6.65 4.95
CA ASP A 36 2.38 -6.99 4.32
C ASP A 36 2.32 -8.31 3.57
N LEU A 37 1.81 -9.37 4.21
CA LEU A 37 1.60 -10.68 3.59
C LEU A 37 0.70 -10.58 2.36
N PHE A 38 -0.41 -9.86 2.46
CA PHE A 38 -1.35 -9.69 1.35
C PHE A 38 -0.66 -9.03 0.15
N VAL A 39 0.07 -7.93 0.38
CA VAL A 39 0.79 -7.22 -0.68
C VAL A 39 1.88 -8.09 -1.28
N GLU A 40 2.65 -8.82 -0.47
CA GLU A 40 3.71 -9.70 -0.95
C GLU A 40 3.17 -10.81 -1.86
N LEU A 41 2.04 -11.42 -1.49
CA LEU A 41 1.35 -12.40 -2.34
C LEU A 41 0.86 -11.79 -3.65
N ARG A 42 0.35 -10.55 -3.64
CA ARG A 42 -0.06 -9.84 -4.86
C ARG A 42 1.14 -9.55 -5.76
N VAL A 43 2.26 -9.13 -5.20
CA VAL A 43 3.51 -8.91 -5.94
C VAL A 43 3.98 -10.21 -6.58
N ALA A 44 4.03 -11.31 -5.82
CA ALA A 44 4.41 -12.62 -6.35
C ALA A 44 3.49 -13.09 -7.49
N GLU A 45 2.19 -12.88 -7.38
CA GLU A 45 1.23 -13.19 -8.46
C GLU A 45 1.50 -12.38 -9.73
N ILE A 46 1.83 -11.09 -9.62
CA ILE A 46 2.18 -10.23 -10.76
C ILE A 46 3.51 -10.66 -11.37
N THR A 47 4.52 -10.97 -10.55
CA THR A 47 5.87 -11.30 -11.00
C THR A 47 5.95 -12.66 -11.70
N TYR A 48 5.31 -13.69 -11.12
CA TYR A 48 5.46 -15.06 -11.59
C TYR A 48 4.23 -15.58 -12.35
N GLY A 49 3.12 -14.84 -12.33
CA GLY A 49 1.84 -15.28 -12.87
C GLY A 49 1.04 -16.10 -11.87
N LYS A 50 -0.25 -15.76 -11.73
CA LYS A 50 -1.18 -16.39 -10.77
C LYS A 50 -1.25 -17.92 -10.90
N ASP A 51 -1.36 -18.43 -12.12
CA ASP A 51 -1.58 -19.86 -12.36
C ASP A 51 -0.31 -20.61 -12.79
N SER A 52 0.85 -19.96 -12.73
CA SER A 52 2.10 -20.62 -13.09
C SER A 52 2.57 -21.59 -12.00
N PRO A 53 3.27 -22.68 -12.36
CA PRO A 53 3.86 -23.59 -11.39
C PRO A 53 4.79 -22.87 -10.41
N MET A 54 5.57 -21.88 -10.89
CA MET A 54 6.46 -21.08 -10.07
C MET A 54 5.69 -20.19 -9.10
N GLY A 55 4.65 -19.50 -9.57
CA GLY A 55 3.81 -18.66 -8.72
C GLY A 55 3.14 -19.46 -7.60
N ARG A 56 2.78 -20.72 -7.85
CA ARG A 56 2.25 -21.61 -6.81
C ARG A 56 3.29 -21.91 -5.71
N LEU A 57 4.53 -22.20 -6.09
CA LEU A 57 5.60 -22.49 -5.13
C LEU A 57 5.93 -21.25 -4.29
N VAL A 58 6.13 -20.10 -4.95
CA VAL A 58 6.42 -18.83 -4.26
C VAL A 58 5.29 -18.43 -3.30
N ARG A 59 4.02 -18.59 -3.69
CA ARG A 59 2.90 -18.34 -2.77
C ARG A 59 2.91 -19.25 -1.54
N GLN A 60 3.26 -20.53 -1.71
CA GLN A 60 3.36 -21.45 -0.58
C GLN A 60 4.50 -21.04 0.35
N ASP A 61 5.65 -20.67 -0.18
CA ASP A 61 6.80 -20.23 0.61
C ASP A 61 6.49 -18.95 1.41
N ILE A 62 5.87 -17.96 0.77
CA ILE A 62 5.45 -16.70 1.44
C ILE A 62 4.46 -16.98 2.57
N LEU A 63 3.43 -17.80 2.33
CA LEU A 63 2.46 -18.17 3.35
C LEU A 63 3.11 -18.91 4.52
N ASN A 64 3.97 -19.88 4.24
CA ASN A 64 4.71 -20.64 5.25
C ASN A 64 5.61 -19.73 6.09
N ALA A 65 6.34 -18.81 5.45
CA ALA A 65 7.22 -17.86 6.13
C ALA A 65 6.44 -16.93 7.07
N ALA A 66 5.21 -16.55 6.70
CA ALA A 66 4.33 -15.76 7.55
C ALA A 66 3.59 -16.57 8.63
N GLY A 67 3.73 -17.90 8.65
CA GLY A 67 3.02 -18.77 9.58
C GLY A 67 1.54 -18.97 9.24
N TYR A 68 1.15 -18.77 7.98
CA TYR A 68 -0.21 -18.96 7.49
C TYR A 68 -0.34 -20.21 6.63
N THR A 69 -1.44 -20.92 6.82
CA THR A 69 -1.97 -21.82 5.79
C THR A 69 -2.78 -21.03 4.76
N ARG A 70 -3.05 -21.64 3.60
CA ARG A 70 -3.93 -21.05 2.59
C ARG A 70 -5.32 -20.77 3.15
N GLU A 71 -5.86 -21.72 3.91
CA GLU A 71 -7.21 -21.67 4.47
C GLU A 71 -7.33 -20.54 5.49
N GLN A 72 -6.32 -20.35 6.34
CA GLN A 72 -6.27 -19.24 7.29
C GLN A 72 -6.19 -17.89 6.59
N PHE A 73 -5.37 -17.78 5.53
CA PHE A 73 -5.28 -16.55 4.73
C PHE A 73 -6.62 -16.20 4.07
N LEU A 74 -7.29 -17.20 3.48
CA LEU A 74 -8.60 -17.01 2.85
C LEU A 74 -9.67 -16.64 3.89
N ALA A 75 -9.72 -17.34 5.03
CA ALA A 75 -10.66 -17.05 6.09
C ALA A 75 -10.51 -15.61 6.61
N LYS A 76 -9.28 -15.12 6.77
CA LYS A 76 -9.02 -13.74 7.20
C LYS A 76 -9.39 -12.71 6.14
N THR A 77 -9.19 -13.04 4.87
CA THR A 77 -9.64 -12.20 3.76
C THR A 77 -11.16 -12.08 3.74
N GLU A 78 -11.86 -13.21 3.92
CA GLU A 78 -13.32 -13.25 4.03
C GLU A 78 -13.83 -12.47 5.26
N GLU A 79 -13.17 -12.59 6.42
CA GLU A 79 -13.52 -11.81 7.61
C GLU A 79 -13.50 -10.29 7.32
N ILE A 80 -12.43 -9.82 6.70
CA ILE A 80 -12.27 -8.40 6.33
C ILE A 80 -13.29 -7.97 5.27
N LEU A 81 -13.59 -8.83 4.29
CA LEU A 81 -14.54 -8.53 3.23
C LEU A 81 -15.98 -8.46 3.75
N ASN A 82 -16.32 -9.29 4.74
CA ASN A 82 -17.67 -9.37 5.31
C ASN A 82 -17.92 -8.32 6.40
N ASP A 83 -16.88 -7.63 6.90
CA ASP A 83 -16.99 -6.49 7.81
C ASP A 83 -16.74 -5.16 7.09
N GLU A 84 -17.81 -4.44 6.76
CA GLU A 84 -17.74 -3.13 6.11
C GLU A 84 -16.85 -2.12 6.87
N ARG A 85 -16.74 -2.27 8.20
CA ARG A 85 -15.93 -1.38 9.03
C ARG A 85 -14.44 -1.68 8.88
N GLN A 86 -14.06 -2.89 8.48
CA GLN A 86 -12.68 -3.32 8.28
C GLN A 86 -12.20 -3.12 6.84
N TRP A 87 -13.11 -3.26 5.86
CA TRP A 87 -12.74 -3.18 4.45
C TRP A 87 -12.01 -1.87 4.09
N VAL A 88 -12.60 -0.71 4.42
CA VAL A 88 -12.03 0.59 4.03
C VAL A 88 -10.69 0.85 4.74
N PRO A 89 -10.53 0.64 6.06
CA PRO A 89 -9.22 0.72 6.72
C PRO A 89 -8.17 -0.22 6.13
N PHE A 90 -8.53 -1.48 5.85
CA PHE A 90 -7.62 -2.45 5.25
C PHE A 90 -7.15 -2.01 3.86
N GLN A 91 -8.08 -1.58 3.01
CA GLN A 91 -7.77 -1.07 1.67
C GLN A 91 -6.80 0.12 1.73
N LYS A 92 -7.03 1.06 2.66
CA LYS A 92 -6.12 2.20 2.85
C LYS A 92 -4.72 1.76 3.26
N ALA A 93 -4.61 0.79 4.17
CA ALA A 93 -3.32 0.25 4.61
C ALA A 93 -2.58 -0.46 3.46
N VAL A 94 -3.29 -1.26 2.66
CA VAL A 94 -2.74 -1.90 1.45
C VAL A 94 -2.21 -0.85 0.47
N ASN A 95 -2.98 0.20 0.18
CA ASN A 95 -2.54 1.28 -0.71
C ASN A 95 -1.29 1.98 -0.18
N ALA A 96 -1.29 2.34 1.11
CA ALA A 96 -0.13 2.97 1.74
C ALA A 96 1.11 2.07 1.64
N ARG A 97 0.95 0.75 1.83
CA ARG A 97 2.05 -0.20 1.67
C ARG A 97 2.55 -0.27 0.22
N ILE A 98 1.67 -0.27 -0.77
CA ILE A 98 2.06 -0.22 -2.18
C ILE A 98 2.83 1.08 -2.49
N ASP A 99 2.38 2.22 -1.98
CA ASP A 99 3.06 3.51 -2.18
C ASP A 99 4.51 3.49 -1.64
N THR A 100 4.76 2.78 -0.54
CA THR A 100 6.13 2.60 -0.03
C THR A 100 7.04 1.79 -0.98
N LEU A 101 6.47 0.89 -1.80
CA LEU A 101 7.24 0.13 -2.79
C LEU A 101 7.56 0.96 -4.04
N LEU A 102 6.74 1.97 -4.33
CA LEU A 102 6.88 2.82 -5.50
C LEU A 102 7.73 4.08 -5.24
N THR A 103 7.90 4.45 -3.97
CA THR A 103 8.70 5.62 -3.61
C THR A 103 10.19 5.29 -3.80
N PRO A 104 10.93 5.99 -4.69
CA PRO A 104 12.36 5.80 -4.82
C PRO A 104 13.02 6.11 -3.47
N PRO A 105 14.04 5.33 -3.04
CA PRO A 105 14.75 5.63 -1.81
C PRO A 105 15.19 7.09 -1.83
N GLN A 106 14.78 7.90 -0.85
CA GLN A 106 15.22 9.30 -0.76
C GLN A 106 16.74 9.44 -0.70
N ALA A 107 17.45 8.38 -0.31
CA ALA A 107 18.91 8.28 -0.43
C ALA A 107 19.41 8.45 -1.89
N ALA A 108 18.69 7.91 -2.88
CA ALA A 108 19.08 8.00 -4.29
C ALA A 108 18.94 9.42 -4.88
N THR A 109 18.08 10.27 -4.30
CA THR A 109 17.88 11.65 -4.79
C THR A 109 18.79 12.67 -4.11
N ALA A 110 19.24 12.40 -2.88
CA ALA A 110 20.28 13.19 -2.22
C ALA A 110 21.63 13.02 -2.92
N ASP A 111 22.01 11.77 -3.24
CA ASP A 111 23.27 11.47 -3.96
C ASP A 111 23.27 12.03 -5.39
N ALA A 112 22.11 12.03 -6.08
CA ALA A 112 21.98 12.61 -7.41
C ALA A 112 22.07 14.15 -7.41
N LYS A 113 21.54 14.82 -6.36
CA LYS A 113 21.67 16.27 -6.20
C LYS A 113 23.09 16.69 -5.79
N GLU A 114 23.76 15.90 -4.96
CA GLU A 114 25.16 16.16 -4.58
C GLU A 114 26.11 15.92 -5.75
N ALA A 115 25.88 14.89 -6.59
CA ALA A 115 26.63 14.65 -7.82
C ALA A 115 26.41 15.71 -8.90
N ALA A 116 25.20 16.29 -8.99
CA ALA A 116 24.92 17.42 -9.90
C ALA A 116 25.53 18.74 -9.42
N GLN A 117 25.72 18.92 -8.10
CA GLN A 117 26.35 20.12 -7.52
C GLN A 117 27.88 20.03 -7.46
N LYS A 118 28.47 18.86 -7.27
CA LYS A 118 29.91 18.61 -7.44
C LYS A 118 30.24 18.44 -8.92
N GLY A 119 30.24 19.55 -9.65
CA GLY A 119 30.46 19.63 -11.09
C GLY A 119 31.69 18.87 -11.61
N ASN A 120 31.51 17.59 -11.94
CA ASN A 120 32.41 16.84 -12.79
C ASN A 120 31.62 16.45 -14.04
N GLY A 121 31.37 17.46 -14.89
CA GLY A 121 30.79 17.25 -16.21
C GLY A 121 31.62 16.24 -17.01
N PRO A 122 31.02 15.55 -18.00
CA PRO A 122 31.76 14.60 -18.82
C PRO A 122 32.93 15.35 -19.46
N LYS A 123 34.16 14.99 -19.09
CA LYS A 123 35.36 15.45 -19.78
C LYS A 123 35.18 15.08 -21.24
N ARG A 124 34.90 16.06 -22.09
CA ARG A 124 34.97 15.89 -23.54
C ARG A 124 36.36 15.38 -23.86
N LEU A 125 36.46 14.08 -24.14
CA LEU A 125 37.63 13.49 -24.75
C LEU A 125 37.81 14.17 -26.10
N LYS A 126 38.76 15.11 -26.18
CA LYS A 126 39.23 15.63 -27.46
C LYS A 126 39.76 14.43 -28.26
N PRO A 127 39.33 14.20 -29.50
CA PRO A 127 39.93 13.20 -30.34
C PRO A 127 41.36 13.64 -30.64
N GLN A 128 42.34 12.97 -30.03
CA GLN A 128 43.74 13.14 -30.39
C GLN A 128 44.03 12.16 -31.52
N MET A 129 43.89 12.62 -32.77
CA MET A 129 44.35 11.83 -33.93
C MET A 129 45.88 11.82 -33.94
N PRO A 130 46.52 10.64 -34.08
CA PRO A 130 47.96 10.57 -34.25
C PRO A 130 48.36 11.07 -35.65
N ALA A 131 49.35 11.96 -35.70
CA ALA A 131 49.94 12.45 -36.93
C ALA A 131 50.72 11.32 -37.63
N HIS A 132 50.21 10.85 -38.76
CA HIS A 132 50.88 9.89 -39.63
C HIS A 132 52.04 10.57 -40.37
N LYS A 133 53.25 10.52 -39.82
CA LYS A 133 54.48 10.75 -40.60
C LYS A 133 54.86 9.44 -41.31
N GLY A 134 54.39 9.30 -42.54
CA GLY A 134 54.91 8.33 -43.49
C GLY A 134 55.69 9.09 -44.56
N GLY A 135 57.00 9.18 -44.39
CA GLY A 135 57.92 9.70 -45.39
C GLY A 135 58.07 8.70 -46.54
N VAL A 136 58.03 9.23 -47.76
CA VAL A 136 58.33 8.50 -49.00
C VAL A 136 59.84 8.51 -49.17
N HIS A 137 60.46 7.33 -49.21
CA HIS A 137 61.74 7.08 -49.87
C HIS A 137 61.63 5.76 -50.63
#